data_AF-A0A0G0TM64-F1
#
_entry.id   AF-A0A0G0TM64-F1
#
_cell.length_a   1.000
_cell.length_b   1.000
_cell.length_c   1.000
_cell.angle_alpha   90.00
_cell.angle_beta   90.00
_cell.angle_gamma   90.00
#
_symmetry.space_group_name_H-M   'P 1'
#
loop_
_entity.id
_entity.type
_entity.pdbx_description
1 polymer ?
#
loop_
_entity_poly.entity_id
_entity_poly.type
_entity_poly.pdbx_seq_one_letter_code
_entity_poly.pdbx_strand_id
1 'polypeptide(L)'
;MRKFLKKVCRSYQGRNFASRWVRNILARNWVKKVFEVNIATLWFVAVVVTPQVEVANARQEIENLTPPSQEVNIETKTETTLAWPVREPEISQGYHFGHWAIDIVDSKDKNIFPIDKGWVSQTVYSKFVAYGNHLTIQHPGGRSSLYAHLESISVKA
;
A
#
# COMPACT_ATOMS: atom_id res chain seq x y z
N MET A 1 -52.07 36.40 -38.86
CA MET A 1 -50.96 35.76 -38.10
C MET A 1 -50.68 34.29 -38.44
N ARG A 2 -51.69 33.42 -38.64
CA ARG A 2 -51.51 31.94 -38.78
C ARG A 2 -50.66 31.43 -39.97
N LYS A 3 -50.59 32.17 -41.09
CA LYS A 3 -49.83 31.76 -42.30
C LYS A 3 -48.32 32.06 -42.22
N PHE A 4 -47.92 33.06 -41.43
CA PHE A 4 -46.51 33.44 -41.27
C PHE A 4 -45.76 32.41 -40.40
N LEU A 5 -46.38 31.94 -39.30
CA LEU A 5 -45.85 30.86 -38.46
C LEU A 5 -45.61 29.55 -39.23
N LYS A 6 -46.50 29.17 -40.17
CA LYS A 6 -46.32 27.96 -40.98
C LYS A 6 -45.12 28.03 -41.93
N LYS A 7 -44.67 29.22 -42.33
CA LYS A 7 -43.48 29.39 -43.20
C LYS A 7 -42.18 29.27 -42.40
N VAL A 8 -42.19 29.72 -41.14
CA VAL A 8 -41.08 29.57 -40.19
C VAL A 8 -40.94 28.12 -39.73
N CYS A 9 -42.01 27.35 -39.59
CA CYS A 9 -41.95 25.94 -39.19
C CYS A 9 -41.82 24.93 -40.35
N ARG A 10 -41.55 25.37 -41.58
CA ARG A 10 -41.39 24.45 -42.72
C ARG A 10 -40.03 23.74 -42.65
N SER A 11 -40.07 22.42 -42.48
CA SER A 11 -38.89 21.56 -42.62
C SER A 11 -38.46 21.51 -44.08
N TYR A 12 -37.24 21.93 -44.38
CA TYR A 12 -36.59 21.67 -45.68
C TYR A 12 -35.56 20.57 -45.45
N GLN A 13 -35.68 19.44 -46.15
CA GLN A 13 -34.86 18.23 -45.92
C GLN A 13 -34.85 17.77 -44.44
N GLY A 14 -36.01 17.74 -43.78
CA GLY A 14 -36.15 17.25 -42.40
C GLY A 14 -35.58 18.16 -41.30
N ARG A 15 -35.20 19.41 -41.61
CA ARG A 15 -34.60 20.34 -40.63
C ARG A 15 -35.49 21.55 -40.35
N ASN A 16 -35.76 21.82 -39.08
CA ASN A 16 -36.52 22.98 -38.62
C ASN A 16 -35.75 24.29 -38.82
N PHE A 17 -36.45 25.40 -39.11
CA PHE A 17 -35.84 26.72 -39.31
C PHE A 17 -35.00 27.19 -38.13
N ALA A 18 -35.48 26.98 -36.90
CA ALA A 18 -34.74 27.30 -35.68
C ALA A 18 -33.38 26.60 -35.65
N SER A 19 -33.31 25.34 -36.07
CA SER A 19 -32.06 24.58 -36.15
C SER A 19 -31.08 25.20 -37.16
N ARG A 20 -31.58 25.69 -38.30
CA ARG A 20 -30.74 26.36 -39.31
C ARG A 20 -30.22 27.71 -38.81
N TRP A 21 -31.07 28.47 -38.14
CA TRP A 21 -30.71 29.76 -37.56
C TRP A 21 -29.66 29.61 -36.46
N VAL A 22 -29.91 28.72 -35.50
CA VAL A 22 -28.96 28.40 -34.41
C VAL A 22 -27.63 27.89 -34.97
N ARG A 23 -27.67 27.01 -35.98
CA ARG A 23 -26.45 26.51 -36.64
C ARG A 23 -25.65 27.63 -37.30
N ASN A 24 -26.29 28.54 -38.02
CA ASN A 24 -25.60 29.66 -38.65
C ASN A 24 -24.95 30.59 -37.63
N ILE A 25 -25.57 30.76 -36.45
CA ILE A 25 -25.00 31.54 -35.34
C ILE A 25 -23.79 30.82 -34.73
N LEU A 26 -23.95 29.55 -34.36
CA LEU A 26 -22.88 28.71 -33.79
C LEU A 26 -21.73 28.46 -34.78
N ALA A 27 -21.98 28.50 -36.09
CA ALA A 27 -20.98 28.30 -37.12
C ALA A 27 -20.02 29.49 -37.27
N ARG A 28 -20.36 30.67 -36.73
CA ARG A 28 -19.49 31.85 -36.76
C ARG A 28 -18.21 31.60 -35.95
N ASN A 29 -17.05 31.84 -36.56
CA ASN A 29 -15.75 31.52 -35.95
C ASN A 29 -15.50 32.21 -34.59
N TRP A 30 -16.09 33.40 -34.35
CA TRP A 30 -15.99 34.07 -33.05
C TRP A 30 -16.87 33.41 -31.97
N VAL A 31 -18.05 32.94 -32.35
CA VAL A 31 -18.98 32.24 -31.42
C VAL A 31 -18.38 30.92 -30.98
N LYS A 32 -17.73 30.18 -31.90
CA LYS A 32 -17.00 28.95 -31.57
C LYS A 32 -15.90 29.21 -30.55
N LYS A 33 -15.04 30.22 -30.77
CA LYS A 33 -13.96 30.57 -29.85
C LYS A 33 -14.46 30.94 -28.46
N VAL A 34 -15.51 31.77 -28.37
CA VAL A 34 -16.08 32.16 -27.07
C VAL A 34 -16.70 30.95 -26.38
N PHE A 35 -17.45 30.12 -27.10
CA PHE A 35 -18.11 28.94 -26.54
C PHE A 35 -17.10 27.88 -26.07
N GLU A 36 -16.07 27.60 -26.88
CA GLU A 36 -15.00 26.65 -26.58
C GLU A 36 -14.21 27.08 -25.34
N VAL A 37 -13.83 28.37 -25.24
CA VAL A 37 -13.10 28.90 -24.08
C VAL A 37 -13.96 28.83 -22.82
N ASN A 38 -15.22 29.27 -22.86
CA ASN A 38 -16.08 29.24 -21.67
C ASN A 38 -16.34 27.82 -21.17
N ILE A 39 -16.56 26.87 -22.09
CA ILE A 39 -16.77 25.47 -21.71
C ILE A 39 -15.48 24.86 -21.16
N ALA A 40 -14.34 25.09 -21.80
CA ALA A 40 -13.05 24.58 -21.31
C ALA A 40 -12.71 25.12 -19.92
N THR A 41 -12.95 26.41 -19.68
CA THR A 41 -12.77 27.04 -18.36
C THR A 41 -13.71 26.43 -17.32
N LEU A 42 -15.00 26.25 -17.66
CA LEU A 42 -15.97 25.63 -16.75
C LEU A 42 -15.58 24.19 -16.39
N TRP A 43 -15.16 23.39 -17.36
CA TRP A 43 -14.67 22.03 -17.14
C TRP A 43 -13.42 22.02 -16.27
N PHE A 44 -12.45 22.91 -16.52
CA PHE A 44 -11.24 23.00 -15.73
C PHE A 44 -11.53 23.35 -14.27
N VAL A 45 -12.41 24.35 -14.03
CA VAL A 45 -12.84 24.72 -12.67
C VAL A 45 -13.55 23.55 -11.99
N ALA A 46 -14.41 22.82 -12.70
CA ALA A 46 -15.08 21.64 -12.15
C ALA A 46 -14.06 20.56 -11.74
N VAL A 47 -13.09 20.24 -12.60
CA VAL A 47 -12.08 19.21 -12.31
C VAL A 47 -11.17 19.58 -11.13
N VAL A 48 -10.82 20.86 -10.98
CA VAL A 48 -9.88 21.29 -9.93
C VAL A 48 -10.57 21.52 -8.59
N VAL A 49 -11.76 22.12 -8.58
CA VAL A 49 -12.42 22.59 -7.34
C VAL A 49 -13.27 21.49 -6.71
N THR A 50 -14.01 20.69 -7.49
CA THR A 50 -14.93 19.67 -6.94
C THR A 50 -14.25 18.61 -6.05
N PRO A 51 -13.08 18.01 -6.40
CA PRO A 51 -12.49 17.00 -5.53
C PRO A 51 -12.04 17.56 -4.18
N GLN A 52 -11.69 18.86 -4.12
CA GLN A 52 -11.26 19.48 -2.87
C GLN A 52 -12.42 19.75 -1.93
N VAL A 53 -13.59 20.12 -2.46
CA VAL A 53 -14.79 20.38 -1.67
C VAL A 53 -15.36 19.08 -1.11
N GLU A 54 -15.35 17.99 -1.88
CA GLU A 54 -15.79 16.67 -1.40
C GLU A 54 -14.89 16.14 -0.28
N VAL A 55 -13.57 16.27 -0.42
CA VAL A 55 -12.61 15.88 0.62
C VAL A 55 -12.75 16.75 1.87
N ALA A 56 -13.00 18.05 1.73
CA ALA A 56 -13.24 18.95 2.85
C ALA A 56 -14.52 18.60 3.61
N ASN A 57 -15.61 18.35 2.89
CA ASN A 57 -16.89 17.96 3.48
C ASN A 57 -16.80 16.59 4.18
N ALA A 58 -16.13 15.62 3.56
CA ALA A 58 -15.92 14.30 4.18
C ALA A 58 -15.08 14.38 5.47
N ARG A 59 -14.08 15.28 5.52
CA ARG A 59 -13.30 15.53 6.74
C ARG A 59 -14.15 16.15 7.85
N GLN A 60 -15.01 17.11 7.51
CA GLN A 60 -15.92 17.73 8.48
C GLN A 60 -16.97 16.74 9.00
N GLU A 61 -17.43 15.82 8.16
CA GLU A 61 -18.34 14.75 8.59
C GLU A 61 -17.65 13.79 9.57
N ILE A 62 -16.39 13.40 9.29
CA ILE A 62 -15.58 12.56 10.20
C ILE A 62 -15.28 13.27 11.53
N GLU A 63 -15.01 14.58 11.50
CA GLU A 63 -14.74 15.39 12.71
C GLU A 63 -15.99 15.57 13.59
N ASN A 64 -17.19 15.58 12.98
CA ASN A 64 -18.46 15.66 13.68
C ASN A 64 -18.97 14.30 14.19
N LEU A 65 -18.32 13.19 13.83
CA LEU A 65 -18.58 11.91 14.47
C LEU A 65 -18.03 11.98 15.89
N THR A 66 -18.90 11.79 16.88
CA THR A 66 -18.48 11.63 18.28
C THR A 66 -17.50 10.46 18.33
N PRO A 67 -16.25 10.65 18.82
CA PRO A 67 -15.31 9.55 18.93
C PRO A 67 -15.96 8.46 19.82
N PRO A 68 -15.95 7.19 19.40
CA PRO A 68 -16.43 6.12 20.25
C PRO A 68 -15.60 6.16 21.54
N SER A 69 -16.27 6.41 22.67
CA SER A 69 -15.70 6.47 24.02
C SER A 69 -15.39 5.09 24.57
N GLN A 70 -14.68 4.29 23.78
CA GLN A 70 -14.10 3.04 24.21
C GLN A 70 -12.68 2.97 23.67
N GLU A 71 -11.71 3.30 24.53
CA GLU A 71 -10.36 2.80 24.40
C GLU A 71 -10.44 1.27 24.44
N VAL A 72 -10.67 0.65 23.28
CA VAL A 72 -10.49 -0.78 23.13
C VAL A 72 -8.98 -0.98 23.21
N ASN A 73 -8.51 -1.34 24.40
CA ASN A 73 -7.20 -1.93 24.59
C ASN A 73 -7.20 -3.26 23.85
N ILE A 74 -6.96 -3.23 22.54
CA ILE A 74 -6.65 -4.41 21.76
C ILE A 74 -5.26 -4.82 22.23
N GLU A 75 -5.21 -5.70 23.23
CA GLU A 75 -4.01 -6.50 23.48
C GLU A 75 -3.78 -7.33 22.21
N THR A 76 -3.01 -6.78 21.27
CA THR A 76 -2.49 -7.51 20.12
C THR A 76 -1.46 -8.51 20.63
N LYS A 77 -1.96 -9.63 21.18
CA LYS A 77 -1.14 -10.82 21.40
C LYS A 77 -0.86 -11.42 20.03
N THR A 78 0.21 -10.94 19.41
CA THR A 78 0.79 -11.61 18.26
C THR A 78 1.31 -12.96 18.76
N GLU A 79 0.61 -14.04 18.41
CA GLU A 79 1.11 -15.38 18.68
C GLU A 79 2.39 -15.59 17.86
N THR A 80 3.54 -15.56 18.53
CA THR A 80 4.82 -15.81 17.87
C THR A 80 4.93 -17.30 17.59
N THR A 81 4.89 -17.70 16.32
CA THR A 81 5.10 -19.12 15.94
C THR A 81 6.53 -19.60 16.26
N LEU A 82 7.47 -18.69 16.48
CA LEU A 82 8.88 -18.97 16.69
C LEU A 82 9.29 -18.70 18.14
N ALA A 83 10.11 -19.58 18.69
CA ALA A 83 10.74 -19.41 19.99
C ALA A 83 12.06 -18.64 19.85
N TRP A 84 12.45 -17.93 20.92
CA TRP A 84 13.81 -17.41 21.02
C TRP A 84 14.81 -18.58 21.15
N PRO A 85 15.97 -18.50 20.48
CA PRO A 85 16.97 -19.56 20.55
C PRO A 85 17.77 -19.57 21.86
N VAL A 86 17.65 -18.54 22.68
CA VAL A 86 18.29 -18.39 24.00
C VAL A 86 17.24 -18.00 25.06
N ARG A 87 17.58 -18.09 26.35
CA ARG A 87 16.60 -17.89 27.44
C ARG A 87 16.36 -16.42 27.75
N GLU A 88 17.44 -15.64 27.83
CA GLU A 88 17.39 -14.21 28.12
C GLU A 88 18.06 -13.44 26.97
N PRO A 89 17.33 -13.22 25.85
CA PRO A 89 17.92 -12.63 24.66
C PRO A 89 18.18 -11.12 24.83
N GLU A 90 19.44 -10.72 24.64
CA GLU A 90 19.82 -9.33 24.43
C GLU A 90 20.40 -9.18 23.01
N ILE A 91 19.78 -8.33 22.18
CA ILE A 91 20.23 -8.12 20.80
C ILE A 91 21.42 -7.16 20.83
N SER A 92 22.61 -7.67 20.51
CA SER A 92 23.82 -6.84 20.38
C SER A 92 23.93 -6.18 19.02
N GLN A 93 23.45 -6.85 17.96
CA GLN A 93 23.43 -6.30 16.60
C GLN A 93 22.17 -6.74 15.84
N GLY A 94 21.43 -5.77 15.31
CA GLY A 94 20.21 -6.01 14.55
C GLY A 94 20.46 -6.37 13.07
N TYR A 95 19.37 -6.69 12.38
CA TYR A 95 19.37 -6.91 10.94
C TYR A 95 19.49 -5.59 10.19
N HIS A 96 20.42 -5.51 9.23
CA HIS A 96 20.56 -4.35 8.34
C HIS A 96 21.28 -4.73 7.04
N PHE A 97 21.43 -3.75 6.14
CA PHE A 97 22.20 -3.97 4.92
C PHE A 97 23.65 -4.36 5.26
N GLY A 98 24.11 -5.50 4.73
CA GLY A 98 25.42 -6.08 5.06
C GLY A 98 25.43 -6.98 6.29
N HIS A 99 24.31 -7.10 7.02
CA HIS A 99 24.15 -8.01 8.15
C HIS A 99 22.78 -8.70 8.10
N TRP A 100 22.72 -9.85 7.44
CA TRP A 100 21.48 -10.61 7.24
C TRP A 100 21.16 -11.58 8.38
N ALA A 101 21.51 -11.20 9.61
CA ALA A 101 21.29 -11.96 10.82
C ALA A 101 20.99 -11.00 11.99
N ILE A 102 20.71 -11.59 13.16
CA ILE A 102 20.70 -10.89 14.44
C ILE A 102 21.73 -11.55 15.34
N ASP A 103 22.54 -10.73 15.99
CA ASP A 103 23.48 -11.20 17.00
C ASP A 103 22.82 -11.06 18.37
N ILE A 104 22.84 -12.15 19.11
CA ILE A 104 22.17 -12.27 20.40
C ILE A 104 23.21 -12.67 21.44
N VAL A 105 23.20 -11.96 22.56
CA VAL A 105 23.99 -12.26 23.75
C VAL A 105 23.03 -12.79 24.82
N ASP A 106 23.42 -13.89 25.47
CA ASP A 106 22.79 -14.36 26.70
C ASP A 106 23.90 -14.46 27.76
N SER A 107 23.78 -13.63 28.79
CA SER A 107 24.80 -13.49 29.83
C SER A 107 24.76 -14.62 30.87
N LYS A 108 23.68 -15.41 30.91
CA LYS A 108 23.43 -16.41 31.96
C LYS A 108 23.45 -17.84 31.46
N ASP A 109 22.97 -18.09 30.25
CA ASP A 109 22.93 -19.42 29.63
C ASP A 109 23.52 -19.38 28.21
N LYS A 110 24.51 -20.24 27.95
CA LYS A 110 25.14 -20.35 26.63
C LYS A 110 24.55 -21.45 25.76
N ASN A 111 23.54 -22.16 26.27
CA ASN A 111 22.84 -23.18 25.49
C ASN A 111 21.93 -22.54 24.45
N ILE A 112 22.05 -23.01 23.21
CA ILE A 112 21.27 -22.52 22.08
C ILE A 112 20.28 -23.60 21.64
N PHE A 113 19.02 -23.20 21.49
CA PHE A 113 17.90 -24.06 21.14
C PHE A 113 17.34 -23.70 19.76
N PRO A 114 16.73 -24.67 19.04
CA PRO A 114 16.10 -24.40 17.76
C PRO A 114 14.89 -23.47 17.93
N ILE A 115 14.69 -22.55 16.97
CA ILE A 115 13.58 -21.59 16.99
C ILE A 115 12.21 -22.23 16.70
N ASP A 116 12.22 -23.41 16.09
CA ASP A 116 11.04 -24.19 15.72
C ASP A 116 11.44 -25.67 15.53
N LYS A 117 10.45 -26.57 15.50
CA LYS A 117 10.67 -27.97 15.17
C LYS A 117 11.27 -28.11 13.77
N GLY A 118 12.19 -29.04 13.60
CA GLY A 118 12.89 -29.25 12.34
C GLY A 118 13.87 -30.41 12.40
N TRP A 119 14.66 -30.54 11.36
CA TRP A 119 15.77 -31.49 11.30
C TRP A 119 17.06 -30.77 10.91
N VAL A 120 18.16 -31.27 11.44
CA VAL A 120 19.49 -30.75 11.10
C VAL A 120 19.77 -31.08 9.64
N SER A 121 19.96 -30.06 8.80
CA SER A 121 20.29 -30.25 7.40
C SER A 121 21.80 -30.20 7.15
N GLN A 122 22.53 -29.44 7.97
CA GLN A 122 23.98 -29.28 7.80
C GLN A 122 24.65 -28.91 9.13
N THR A 123 25.80 -29.54 9.40
CA THR A 123 26.72 -29.15 10.47
C THR A 123 28.09 -28.89 9.87
N VAL A 124 28.70 -27.75 10.20
CA VAL A 124 30.02 -27.37 9.72
C VAL A 124 30.89 -26.98 10.91
N TYR A 125 32.11 -27.53 10.95
CA TYR A 125 33.13 -27.18 11.94
C TYR A 125 34.26 -26.45 11.21
N SER A 126 34.40 -25.16 11.45
CA SER A 126 35.40 -24.31 10.79
C SER A 126 36.06 -23.41 11.81
N LYS A 127 37.39 -23.35 11.76
CA LYS A 127 38.21 -22.55 12.67
C LYS A 127 38.61 -21.18 12.11
N PHE A 128 38.46 -20.93 10.80
CA PHE A 128 39.24 -19.87 10.16
C PHE A 128 38.48 -18.91 9.24
N VAL A 129 37.21 -19.15 8.85
CA VAL A 129 36.49 -18.21 7.96
C VAL A 129 34.97 -18.22 8.18
N ALA A 130 34.34 -17.04 7.98
CA ALA A 130 32.90 -16.77 7.93
C ALA A 130 32.17 -17.09 9.25
N TYR A 131 31.20 -18.01 9.23
CA TYR A 131 30.33 -18.32 10.36
C TYR A 131 30.97 -19.19 11.46
N GLY A 132 32.24 -19.59 11.32
CA GLY A 132 32.89 -20.51 12.27
C GLY A 132 32.19 -21.87 12.33
N ASN A 133 32.08 -22.46 13.53
CA ASN A 133 31.21 -23.63 13.70
C ASN A 133 29.76 -23.17 13.57
N HIS A 134 29.02 -23.80 12.67
CA HIS A 134 27.64 -23.44 12.41
C HIS A 134 26.78 -24.65 12.05
N LEU A 135 25.49 -24.46 12.25
CA LEU A 135 24.46 -25.47 12.09
C LEU A 135 23.27 -24.85 11.33
N THR A 136 22.76 -25.57 10.34
CA THR A 136 21.52 -25.23 9.64
C THR A 136 20.44 -26.23 10.01
N ILE A 137 19.26 -25.73 10.37
CA ILE A 137 18.07 -26.52 10.65
C ILE A 137 17.01 -26.19 9.60
N GLN A 138 16.44 -27.22 8.98
CA GLN A 138 15.33 -27.10 8.06
C GLN A 138 14.02 -27.30 8.81
N HIS A 139 13.05 -26.43 8.55
CA HIS A 139 11.72 -26.44 9.14
C HIS A 139 10.66 -26.73 8.09
N PRO A 140 9.45 -27.16 8.51
CA PRO A 140 8.30 -27.27 7.63
C PRO A 140 7.99 -25.95 6.90
N GLY A 141 7.50 -26.06 5.66
CA GLY A 141 7.15 -24.91 4.83
C GLY A 141 8.34 -24.24 4.13
N GLY A 142 9.47 -24.96 3.98
CA GLY A 142 10.64 -24.47 3.24
C GLY A 142 11.50 -23.44 3.98
N ARG A 143 11.19 -23.15 5.25
CA ARG A 143 11.96 -22.23 6.10
C ARG A 143 13.21 -22.91 6.66
N SER A 144 14.28 -22.16 6.85
CA SER A 144 15.53 -22.65 7.47
C SER A 144 16.06 -21.62 8.46
N SER A 145 16.71 -22.09 9.52
CA SER A 145 17.45 -21.26 10.47
C SER A 145 18.93 -21.63 10.48
N LEU A 146 19.80 -20.63 10.53
CA LEU A 146 21.25 -20.78 10.62
C LEU A 146 21.73 -20.28 12.00
N TYR A 147 22.53 -21.09 12.67
CA TYR A 147 23.18 -20.77 13.93
C TYR A 147 24.69 -20.70 13.72
N ALA A 148 25.28 -19.54 13.94
CA ALA A 148 26.69 -19.26 13.65
C ALA A 148 27.51 -19.00 14.92
N HIS A 149 28.82 -19.01 14.77
CA HIS A 149 29.80 -18.69 15.81
C HIS A 149 29.70 -19.56 17.07
N LEU A 150 29.31 -20.83 16.88
CA LEU A 150 29.09 -21.77 17.98
C LEU A 150 30.44 -22.24 18.57
N GLU A 151 30.50 -22.37 19.90
CA GLU A 151 31.65 -23.01 20.56
C GLU A 151 31.68 -24.51 20.26
N SER A 152 30.52 -25.16 20.37
CA SER A 152 30.35 -26.59 20.08
C SER A 152 28.95 -26.89 19.54
N ILE A 153 28.79 -28.05 18.91
CA ILE A 153 27.51 -28.50 18.33
C ILE A 153 27.23 -29.89 18.92
N SER A 154 26.11 -30.02 19.64
CA SER A 154 25.69 -31.25 20.34
C SER A 154 24.79 -32.16 19.50
N VAL A 155 24.45 -31.75 18.28
CA VAL A 155 23.58 -32.45 17.33
C VAL A 155 24.33 -32.79 16.04
N LYS A 156 23.79 -33.72 15.25
CA LYS A 156 24.34 -34.12 13.95
C LYS A 156 23.25 -34.12 12.88
N ALA A 157 23.67 -33.95 11.62
CA ALA A 157 22.84 -34.20 10.44
C ALA A 157 22.57 -35.70 10.26
#